data_AF-A0A447IFV8-F1
#
_entry.id   AF-A0A447IFV8-F1
#
_cell.length_a   1.000
_cell.length_b   1.000
_cell.length_c   1.000
_cell.angle_alpha   90.00
_cell.angle_beta   90.00
_cell.angle_gamma   90.00
#
_symmetry.space_group_name_H-M   'P 1'
#
loop_
_entity.id
_entity.type
_entity.pdbx_description
1 polymer ?
#
loop_
_entity_poly.entity_id
_entity_poly.type
_entity_poly.pdbx_seq_one_letter_code
_entity_poly.pdbx_strand_id
1 'polypeptide(L)'
;MSQDMTDLMKVLAATLLVFGASTLAMLYVIFLFAQYGANLPMVGALPLTAPPELIPLLAESQIFSTLAAVHVTATGFALLLTSNTIDMALLIAAKAGTVIITALLGFAGGHMIYLQLNENTPLALAPLTPALIALAGYLVLSSVLSVHAIRRLGNLRLVIGLGMIVLGPLLIIWL
;
A
#
# COMPACT_ATOMS: atom_id res chain seq x y z
N MET A 1 8.42 -15.56 -14.29
CA MET A 1 7.39 -15.11 -13.32
C MET A 1 6.53 -16.30 -12.96
N SER A 2 6.24 -16.52 -11.67
CA SER A 2 5.25 -17.53 -11.25
C SER A 2 3.84 -17.04 -11.60
N GLN A 3 2.89 -17.96 -11.82
CA GLN A 3 1.49 -17.65 -12.11
C GLN A 3 0.88 -16.76 -11.01
N ASP A 4 1.18 -17.06 -9.75
CA ASP A 4 0.84 -16.25 -8.57
C ASP A 4 1.25 -14.78 -8.68
N MET A 5 2.48 -14.51 -9.17
CA MET A 5 2.96 -13.13 -9.32
C MET A 5 2.25 -12.43 -10.48
N THR A 6 2.01 -13.14 -11.58
CA THR A 6 1.24 -12.61 -12.71
C THR A 6 -0.17 -12.20 -12.31
N ASP A 7 -0.84 -13.05 -11.51
CA ASP A 7 -2.18 -12.75 -11.04
C ASP A 7 -2.19 -11.62 -10.01
N LEU A 8 -1.19 -11.56 -9.12
CA LEU A 8 -1.02 -10.40 -8.24
C LEU A 8 -0.85 -9.10 -9.03
N MET A 9 0.01 -9.07 -10.06
CA MET A 9 0.22 -7.87 -10.88
C MET A 9 -1.07 -7.40 -11.59
N LYS A 10 -1.89 -8.34 -12.08
CA LYS A 10 -3.20 -8.01 -12.65
C LYS A 10 -4.13 -7.40 -11.60
N VAL A 11 -4.16 -7.97 -10.39
CA VAL A 11 -4.94 -7.43 -9.27
C VAL A 11 -4.48 -6.02 -8.94
N LEU A 12 -3.17 -5.78 -8.83
CA LEU A 12 -2.63 -4.44 -8.55
C LEU A 12 -3.02 -3.44 -9.63
N ALA A 13 -2.88 -3.81 -10.92
CA ALA A 13 -3.30 -2.95 -12.03
C ALA A 13 -4.80 -2.63 -11.99
N ALA A 14 -5.64 -3.65 -11.77
CA ALA A 14 -7.09 -3.47 -11.66
C ALA A 14 -7.45 -2.59 -10.46
N THR A 15 -6.87 -2.84 -9.29
CA THR A 15 -7.10 -2.05 -8.07
C THR A 15 -6.69 -0.60 -8.26
N LEU A 16 -5.51 -0.34 -8.83
CA LEU A 16 -5.04 1.01 -9.09
C LEU A 16 -6.00 1.79 -9.99
N LEU A 17 -6.40 1.18 -11.12
CA LEU A 17 -7.28 1.82 -12.10
C LEU A 17 -8.69 2.02 -11.56
N VAL A 18 -9.27 1.01 -10.89
CA VAL A 18 -10.62 1.10 -10.33
C VAL A 18 -10.67 2.17 -9.25
N PHE A 19 -9.74 2.17 -8.29
CA PHE A 19 -9.74 3.19 -7.24
C PHE A 19 -9.46 4.59 -7.78
N GLY A 20 -8.54 4.73 -8.74
CA GLY A 20 -8.27 6.02 -9.38
C GLY A 20 -9.49 6.56 -10.15
N ALA A 21 -10.10 5.73 -10.99
CA ALA A 21 -11.27 6.11 -11.77
C ALA A 21 -12.49 6.39 -10.88
N SER A 22 -12.75 5.56 -9.87
CA SER A 22 -13.84 5.78 -8.92
C SER A 22 -13.65 7.05 -8.10
N THR A 23 -12.41 7.36 -7.68
CA THR A 23 -12.11 8.60 -6.96
C THR A 23 -12.38 9.81 -7.84
N LEU A 24 -11.91 9.78 -9.10
CA LEU A 24 -12.14 10.85 -10.06
C LEU A 24 -13.64 11.03 -10.34
N ALA A 25 -14.37 9.94 -10.58
CA ALA A 25 -15.81 9.98 -10.82
C ALA A 25 -16.56 10.57 -9.61
N MET A 26 -16.22 10.15 -8.39
CA MET A 26 -16.81 10.68 -7.16
C MET A 26 -16.57 12.19 -7.04
N LEU A 27 -15.34 12.66 -7.23
CA LEU A 27 -15.00 14.09 -7.12
C LEU A 27 -15.71 14.94 -8.18
N TYR A 28 -15.84 14.44 -9.42
CA TYR A 28 -16.63 15.11 -10.46
C TYR A 28 -18.12 15.15 -10.13
N VAL A 29 -18.68 14.08 -9.57
CA VAL A 29 -20.08 14.07 -9.12
C VAL A 29 -20.29 15.12 -8.02
N ILE A 30 -19.39 15.20 -7.02
CA ILE A 30 -19.49 16.21 -5.96
C ILE A 30 -19.33 17.62 -6.55
N PHE A 31 -18.41 17.82 -7.50
CA PHE A 31 -18.24 19.10 -8.20
C PHE A 31 -19.53 19.53 -8.91
N LEU A 32 -20.19 18.62 -9.64
CA LEU A 32 -21.46 18.92 -10.31
C LEU A 32 -22.57 19.26 -9.30
N PHE A 33 -22.64 18.56 -8.16
CA PHE A 33 -23.56 18.93 -7.09
C PHE A 33 -23.24 20.29 -6.47
N ALA A 34 -21.96 20.64 -6.30
CA ALA A 34 -21.56 21.95 -5.81
C ALA A 34 -21.93 23.08 -6.80
N GLN A 35 -21.76 22.84 -8.10
CA GLN A 35 -22.02 23.83 -9.15
C GLN A 35 -23.51 24.01 -9.48
N TYR A 36 -24.29 22.92 -9.48
CA TYR A 36 -25.68 22.92 -9.96
C TYR A 36 -26.71 22.52 -8.90
N GLY A 37 -26.29 22.03 -7.73
CA GLY A 37 -27.17 21.42 -6.71
C GLY A 37 -27.91 22.39 -5.79
N ALA A 38 -28.00 23.69 -6.13
CA ALA A 38 -28.79 24.72 -5.45
C ALA A 38 -28.66 24.74 -3.90
N ASN A 39 -27.69 25.50 -3.37
CA ASN A 39 -27.60 25.89 -1.95
C ASN A 39 -27.79 24.75 -0.92
N LEU A 40 -27.48 23.49 -1.24
CA LEU A 40 -27.45 22.41 -0.26
C LEU A 40 -26.29 22.68 0.72
N PRO A 41 -26.56 23.09 1.97
CA PRO A 41 -25.53 23.60 2.89
C PRO A 41 -24.46 22.54 3.22
N MET A 42 -24.83 21.26 3.08
CA MET A 42 -24.00 20.11 3.38
C MET A 42 -23.01 19.77 2.25
N VAL A 43 -23.25 20.21 1.01
CA VAL A 43 -22.39 19.91 -0.15
C VAL A 43 -21.41 21.05 -0.44
N GLY A 44 -21.84 22.30 -0.27
CA GLY A 44 -20.99 23.48 -0.48
C GLY A 44 -19.87 23.65 0.57
N ALA A 45 -19.97 22.98 1.72
CA ALA A 45 -18.98 23.01 2.79
C ALA A 45 -17.94 21.89 2.71
N LEU A 46 -18.11 20.91 1.80
CA LEU A 46 -17.11 19.86 1.60
C LEU A 46 -15.88 20.48 0.94
N PRO A 47 -14.70 20.40 1.57
CA PRO A 47 -13.49 21.00 1.03
C PRO A 47 -13.00 20.14 -0.15
N LEU A 48 -13.51 20.43 -1.35
CA LEU A 48 -13.14 19.79 -2.61
C LEU A 48 -11.68 20.07 -3.02
N THR A 49 -11.14 21.17 -2.52
CA THR A 49 -9.79 21.67 -2.83
C THR A 49 -8.79 21.31 -1.73
N ALA A 50 -9.26 20.86 -0.56
CA ALA A 50 -8.38 20.35 0.47
C ALA A 50 -8.19 18.85 0.25
N PRO A 51 -6.97 18.34 0.41
CA PRO A 51 -6.77 16.92 0.46
C PRO A 51 -7.70 16.32 1.54
N PRO A 52 -8.61 15.37 1.22
CA PRO A 52 -9.52 14.80 2.21
C PRO A 52 -8.74 14.38 3.45
N GLU A 53 -9.30 14.56 4.65
CA GLU A 53 -8.66 14.26 5.95
C GLU A 53 -8.24 12.78 6.14
N LEU A 54 -8.33 11.94 5.10
CA LEU A 54 -7.72 10.62 4.97
C LEU A 54 -6.32 10.63 4.34
N ILE A 55 -5.87 11.76 3.78
CA ILE A 55 -4.48 11.97 3.35
C ILE A 55 -3.48 11.94 4.51
N PRO A 56 -3.79 12.32 5.77
CA PRO A 56 -2.97 11.99 6.93
C PRO A 56 -2.67 10.51 7.07
N LEU A 57 -3.50 9.57 6.60
CA LEU A 57 -3.16 8.12 6.64
C LEU A 57 -2.10 7.73 5.59
N LEU A 58 -1.99 8.51 4.51
CA LEU A 58 -0.94 8.39 3.50
C LEU A 58 0.29 9.26 3.83
N ALA A 59 0.09 10.39 4.52
CA ALA A 59 1.11 11.35 4.92
C ALA A 59 1.77 10.98 6.26
N GLU A 60 1.06 10.32 7.17
CA GLU A 60 1.59 9.52 8.29
C GLU A 60 1.91 8.11 7.77
N SER A 61 2.73 8.05 6.70
CA SER A 61 3.24 6.83 6.08
C SER A 61 4.00 5.90 7.04
N GLN A 62 4.31 6.38 8.25
CA GLN A 62 4.96 5.64 9.32
C GLN A 62 4.22 4.36 9.69
N ILE A 63 2.89 4.31 9.51
CA ILE A 63 2.10 3.09 9.79
C ILE A 63 2.48 1.98 8.79
N PHE A 64 2.66 2.30 7.51
CA PHE A 64 3.04 1.30 6.52
C PHE A 64 4.49 0.85 6.67
N SER A 65 5.40 1.75 7.06
CA SER A 65 6.79 1.38 7.35
C SER A 65 6.91 0.52 8.61
N THR A 66 6.20 0.87 9.69
CA THR A 66 6.15 0.04 10.90
C THR A 66 5.49 -1.30 10.65
N LEU A 67 4.40 -1.37 9.88
CA LEU A 67 3.79 -2.64 9.50
C LEU A 67 4.74 -3.50 8.65
N ALA A 68 5.50 -2.91 7.74
CA ALA A 68 6.50 -3.63 6.95
C ALA A 68 7.63 -4.18 7.86
N ALA A 69 8.13 -3.37 8.79
CA ALA A 69 9.12 -3.78 9.79
C ALA A 69 8.61 -4.94 10.66
N VAL A 70 7.38 -4.84 11.18
CA VAL A 70 6.73 -5.91 11.96
C VAL A 70 6.59 -7.17 11.12
N HIS A 71 6.24 -7.05 9.84
CA HIS A 71 6.11 -8.18 8.94
C HIS A 71 7.44 -8.91 8.71
N VAL A 72 8.55 -8.17 8.58
CA VAL A 72 9.90 -8.73 8.46
C VAL A 72 10.29 -9.47 9.75
N THR A 73 10.07 -8.87 10.92
CA THR A 73 10.33 -9.52 12.21
C THR A 73 9.48 -10.79 12.38
N ALA A 74 8.18 -10.72 12.05
CA ALA A 74 7.27 -11.85 12.14
C ALA A 74 7.68 -12.99 11.18
N THR A 75 8.19 -12.65 10.00
CA THR A 75 8.78 -13.63 9.07
C THR A 75 10.00 -14.30 9.66
N GLY A 76 10.87 -13.54 10.34
CA GLY A 76 12.01 -14.10 11.07
C GLY A 76 11.58 -15.12 12.14
N PHE A 77 10.56 -14.80 12.93
CA PHE A 77 9.98 -15.73 13.91
C PHE A 77 9.34 -16.96 13.25
N ALA A 78 8.62 -16.78 12.15
CA ALA A 78 7.96 -17.88 11.45
C ALA A 78 8.97 -18.91 10.92
N LEU A 79 10.13 -18.45 10.41
CA LEU A 79 11.22 -19.33 10.00
C LEU A 79 11.83 -20.13 11.16
N LEU A 80 11.88 -19.56 12.36
CA LEU A 80 12.37 -20.25 13.56
C LEU A 80 11.35 -21.28 14.09
N LEU A 81 10.07 -20.92 14.10
CA LEU A 81 8.98 -21.77 14.59
C LEU A 81 8.60 -22.89 13.62
N THR A 82 9.06 -22.84 12.36
CA THR A 82 8.83 -23.85 11.31
C THR A 82 7.36 -24.15 11.01
N SER A 83 6.43 -23.26 11.39
CA SER A 83 5.00 -23.49 11.21
C SER A 83 4.53 -23.11 9.80
N ASN A 84 3.99 -24.08 9.05
CA ASN A 84 3.44 -23.82 7.71
C ASN A 84 2.23 -22.88 7.73
N THR A 85 1.47 -22.86 8.83
CA THR A 85 0.28 -22.02 8.95
C THR A 85 0.64 -20.55 9.11
N ILE A 86 1.73 -20.25 9.85
CA ILE A 86 2.21 -18.87 10.05
C ILE A 86 2.73 -18.30 8.73
N ASP A 87 3.43 -19.09 7.93
CA ASP A 87 3.94 -18.64 6.62
C ASP A 87 2.82 -18.35 5.63
N MET A 88 1.80 -19.21 5.58
CA MET A 88 0.60 -18.94 4.78
C MET A 88 -0.08 -17.65 5.21
N ALA A 89 -0.22 -17.42 6.52
CA ALA A 89 -0.80 -16.18 7.05
C ALA A 89 0.04 -14.95 6.68
N LEU A 90 1.38 -15.03 6.78
CA LEU A 90 2.28 -13.95 6.40
C LEU A 90 2.26 -13.66 4.90
N LEU A 91 2.23 -14.70 4.06
CA LEU A 91 2.12 -14.52 2.60
C LEU A 91 0.80 -13.83 2.23
N ILE A 92 -0.32 -14.23 2.84
CA ILE A 92 -1.62 -13.58 2.64
C ILE A 92 -1.55 -12.12 3.09
N ALA A 93 -1.00 -11.85 4.28
CA ALA A 93 -0.88 -10.50 4.81
C ALA A 93 0.04 -9.62 3.94
N ALA A 94 1.12 -10.18 3.37
CA ALA A 94 1.99 -9.45 2.45
C ALA A 94 1.25 -9.07 1.15
N LYS A 95 0.51 -10.03 0.56
CA LYS A 95 -0.32 -9.78 -0.63
C LYS A 95 -1.47 -8.80 -0.34
N ALA A 96 -2.08 -8.86 0.83
CA ALA A 96 -3.10 -7.90 1.23
C ALA A 96 -2.50 -6.50 1.39
N GLY A 97 -1.33 -6.39 2.02
CA GLY A 97 -0.59 -5.14 2.16
C GLY A 97 -0.29 -4.46 0.82
N THR A 98 0.20 -5.23 -0.17
CA THR A 98 0.45 -4.67 -1.53
C THR A 98 -0.82 -4.13 -2.18
N VAL A 99 -1.93 -4.86 -2.06
CA VAL A 99 -3.22 -4.45 -2.64
C VAL A 99 -3.76 -3.20 -1.95
N ILE A 100 -3.70 -3.12 -0.61
CA ILE A 100 -4.15 -1.96 0.16
C ILE A 100 -3.35 -0.71 -0.22
N ILE A 101 -2.01 -0.80 -0.23
CA ILE A 101 -1.16 0.35 -0.60
C ILE A 101 -1.44 0.79 -2.05
N THR A 102 -1.68 -0.17 -2.95
CA THR A 102 -2.01 0.14 -4.35
C THR A 102 -3.37 0.82 -4.49
N ALA A 103 -4.38 0.42 -3.70
CA ALA A 103 -5.67 1.10 -3.66
C ALA A 103 -5.52 2.56 -3.19
N LEU A 104 -4.69 2.78 -2.17
CA LEU A 104 -4.41 4.12 -1.65
C LEU A 104 -3.66 4.99 -2.68
N LEU A 105 -2.71 4.42 -3.42
CA LEU A 105 -2.06 5.09 -4.54
C LEU A 105 -3.05 5.43 -5.66
N GLY A 106 -4.00 4.53 -5.94
CA GLY A 106 -5.08 4.77 -6.91
C GLY A 106 -5.93 5.96 -6.48
N PHE A 107 -6.36 5.99 -5.22
CA PHE A 107 -7.08 7.10 -4.63
C PHE A 107 -6.31 8.43 -4.73
N ALA A 108 -5.06 8.45 -4.27
CA ALA A 108 -4.23 9.65 -4.32
C ALA A 108 -4.01 10.13 -5.75
N GLY A 109 -3.72 9.21 -6.69
CA GLY A 109 -3.58 9.51 -8.10
C GLY A 109 -4.85 10.10 -8.71
N GLY A 110 -6.01 9.52 -8.43
CA GLY A 110 -7.31 10.03 -8.90
C GLY A 110 -7.59 11.44 -8.40
N HIS A 111 -7.28 11.72 -7.13
CA HIS A 111 -7.40 13.04 -6.54
C HIS A 111 -6.44 14.07 -7.17
N MET A 112 -5.17 13.69 -7.38
CA MET A 112 -4.18 14.58 -8.02
C MET A 112 -4.55 14.91 -9.46
N ILE A 113 -5.08 13.95 -10.22
CA ILE A 113 -5.58 14.19 -11.58
C ILE A 113 -6.75 15.17 -11.54
N TYR A 114 -7.68 15.02 -10.60
CA TYR A 114 -8.80 15.95 -10.44
C TYR A 114 -8.31 17.39 -10.19
N LEU A 115 -7.35 17.60 -9.28
CA LEU A 115 -6.76 18.91 -9.01
C LEU A 115 -6.02 19.47 -10.23
N GLN A 116 -5.27 18.64 -10.95
CA GLN A 116 -4.55 19.06 -12.15
C GLN A 116 -5.53 19.51 -13.25
N LEU A 117 -6.67 18.83 -13.41
CA LEU A 117 -7.68 19.15 -14.43
C LEU A 117 -8.53 20.37 -14.10
N ASN A 118 -8.86 20.60 -12.83
CA ASN A 118 -9.79 21.65 -12.42
C ASN A 118 -9.10 22.89 -11.84
N GLU A 119 -7.94 22.74 -11.19
CA GLU A 119 -7.23 23.81 -10.48
C GLU A 119 -5.85 24.12 -11.07
N ASN A 120 -5.41 23.37 -12.09
CA ASN A 120 -4.05 23.45 -12.65
C ASN A 120 -2.94 23.25 -11.60
N THR A 121 -3.25 22.57 -10.49
CA THR A 121 -2.29 22.27 -9.42
C THR A 121 -1.23 21.31 -9.94
N PRO A 122 0.08 21.59 -9.76
CA PRO A 122 1.14 20.75 -10.28
C PRO A 122 1.16 19.38 -9.59
N LEU A 123 1.41 18.33 -10.38
CA LEU A 123 1.57 16.97 -9.88
C LEU A 123 2.82 16.84 -9.00
N ALA A 124 2.63 16.74 -7.68
CA ALA A 124 3.69 16.51 -6.71
C ALA A 124 3.83 15.01 -6.37
N LEU A 125 4.90 14.36 -6.83
CA LEU A 125 5.18 12.95 -6.53
C LEU A 125 5.77 12.74 -5.13
N ALA A 126 6.34 13.80 -4.52
CA ALA A 126 7.02 13.73 -3.23
C ALA A 126 6.19 13.12 -2.08
N PRO A 127 4.87 13.38 -1.96
CA PRO A 127 4.03 12.75 -0.93
C PRO A 127 3.77 11.26 -1.18
N LEU A 128 3.94 10.77 -2.42
CA LEU A 128 3.71 9.36 -2.77
C LEU A 128 4.93 8.47 -2.53
N THR A 129 6.11 9.07 -2.40
CA THR A 129 7.39 8.35 -2.26
C THR A 129 7.37 7.29 -1.14
N PRO A 130 6.91 7.60 0.08
CA PRO A 130 6.85 6.61 1.17
C PRO A 130 5.92 5.43 0.85
N ALA A 131 4.76 5.69 0.24
CA ALA A 131 3.83 4.65 -0.18
C ALA A 131 4.40 3.75 -1.28
N LEU A 132 5.16 4.32 -2.23
CA LEU A 132 5.86 3.56 -3.26
C LEU A 132 6.96 2.67 -2.67
N ILE A 133 7.71 3.17 -1.69
CA ILE A 133 8.74 2.39 -0.98
C ILE A 133 8.09 1.24 -0.21
N ALA A 134 7.00 1.51 0.52
CA ALA A 134 6.24 0.48 1.23
C ALA A 134 5.69 -0.58 0.26
N LEU A 135 5.13 -0.17 -0.89
CA LEU A 135 4.64 -1.08 -1.92
C LEU A 135 5.76 -1.99 -2.43
N ALA A 136 6.94 -1.43 -2.73
CA ALA A 136 8.10 -2.21 -3.16
C ALA A 136 8.52 -3.21 -2.08
N GLY A 137 8.56 -2.81 -0.80
CA GLY A 137 8.85 -3.68 0.33
C GLY A 137 7.88 -4.86 0.44
N TYR A 138 6.58 -4.58 0.40
CA TYR A 138 5.54 -5.61 0.46
C TYR A 138 5.55 -6.53 -0.78
N LEU A 139 5.86 -6.01 -1.96
CA LEU A 139 6.02 -6.82 -3.17
C LEU A 139 7.20 -7.77 -3.03
N VAL A 140 8.34 -7.28 -2.56
CA VAL A 140 9.52 -8.11 -2.29
C VAL A 140 9.18 -9.19 -1.26
N LEU A 141 8.56 -8.84 -0.13
CA LEU A 141 8.13 -9.81 0.89
C LEU A 141 7.19 -10.87 0.33
N SER A 142 6.17 -10.47 -0.44
CA SER A 142 5.25 -11.40 -1.09
C SER A 142 5.95 -12.36 -2.05
N SER A 143 6.98 -11.88 -2.76
CA SER A 143 7.78 -12.69 -3.67
C SER A 143 8.68 -13.68 -2.93
N VAL A 144 9.37 -13.22 -1.88
CA VAL A 144 10.30 -14.03 -1.08
C VAL A 144 9.55 -15.14 -0.34
N LEU A 145 8.42 -14.81 0.30
CA LEU A 145 7.58 -15.76 1.02
C LEU A 145 6.94 -16.81 0.10
N SER A 146 6.69 -16.49 -1.17
CA SER A 146 6.14 -17.45 -2.14
C SER A 146 7.10 -18.60 -2.45
N VAL A 147 8.40 -18.40 -2.20
CA VAL A 147 9.43 -19.39 -2.48
C VAL A 147 9.49 -20.41 -1.33
N HIS A 148 8.83 -21.55 -1.54
CA HIS A 148 8.93 -22.73 -0.67
C HIS A 148 10.37 -23.23 -0.44
N ALA A 149 11.36 -22.76 -1.22
CA ALA A 149 12.75 -23.15 -1.11
C ALA A 149 13.44 -22.62 0.17
N ILE A 150 12.98 -21.51 0.77
CA ILE A 150 13.63 -20.95 1.97
C ILE A 150 13.58 -21.93 3.16
N ARG A 151 12.52 -22.73 3.24
CA ARG A 151 12.36 -23.77 4.28
C ARG A 151 13.26 -24.98 4.09
N ARG A 152 13.73 -25.25 2.86
CA ARG A 152 14.62 -26.38 2.55
C ARG A 152 16.09 -26.08 2.85
N LEU A 153 16.43 -24.86 3.25
CA LEU A 153 17.80 -24.42 3.49
C LEU A 153 18.44 -24.95 4.79
N GLY A 154 17.79 -25.87 5.52
CA GLY A 154 18.36 -26.49 6.72
C GLY A 154 18.78 -25.45 7.76
N ASN A 155 20.04 -25.49 8.22
CA ASN A 155 20.57 -24.55 9.21
C ASN A 155 20.64 -23.09 8.73
N LEU A 156 20.67 -22.84 7.42
CA LEU A 156 20.68 -21.46 6.89
C LEU A 156 19.41 -20.69 7.26
N ARG A 157 18.28 -21.40 7.47
CA ARG A 157 17.02 -20.80 7.90
C ARG A 157 17.13 -20.08 9.24
N LEU A 158 17.96 -20.59 10.15
CA LEU A 158 18.14 -20.04 11.50
C LEU A 158 18.89 -18.71 11.42
N VAL A 159 19.95 -18.67 10.60
CA VAL A 159 20.74 -17.45 10.36
C VAL A 159 19.87 -16.38 9.69
N ILE A 160 19.09 -16.76 8.67
CA ILE A 160 18.17 -15.85 7.98
C ILE A 160 17.05 -15.37 8.92
N GLY A 161 16.49 -16.26 9.74
CA GLY A 161 15.44 -15.93 10.71
C GLY A 161 15.92 -14.93 11.75
N LEU A 162 17.08 -15.17 12.35
CA LEU A 162 17.72 -14.24 13.28
C LEU A 162 18.06 -12.90 12.61
N GLY A 163 18.58 -12.96 11.37
CA GLY A 163 18.85 -11.77 10.57
C GLY A 163 17.60 -10.91 10.37
N MET A 164 16.46 -11.51 10.01
CA MET A 164 15.20 -10.80 9.83
C MET A 164 14.62 -10.22 11.13
N ILE A 165 14.80 -10.90 12.27
CA ILE A 165 14.37 -10.37 13.57
C ILE A 165 15.12 -9.08 13.90
N VAL A 166 16.41 -9.00 13.59
CA VAL A 166 17.23 -7.79 13.81
C VAL A 166 16.96 -6.73 12.73
N LEU A 167 16.74 -7.15 11.48
CA LEU A 167 16.47 -6.23 10.37
C LEU A 167 15.15 -5.49 10.52
N GLY A 168 14.11 -6.12 11.06
CA GLY A 168 12.79 -5.47 11.22
C GLY A 168 12.84 -4.17 12.02
N PRO A 169 13.33 -4.14 13.26
CA PRO A 169 13.49 -2.91 14.03
C PRO A 169 14.40 -1.89 13.36
N LEU A 170 15.45 -2.34 12.66
CA LEU A 170 16.35 -1.44 11.92
C LEU A 170 15.61 -0.75 10.77
N LEU A 171 14.70 -1.43 10.08
CA LEU A 171 13.91 -0.84 9.01
C LEU A 171 13.06 0.36 9.46
N ILE A 172 12.64 0.40 10.74
CA ILE A 172 11.90 1.53 11.31
C ILE A 172 12.78 2.80 11.37
N ILE A 173 14.09 2.65 11.49
CA ILE A 173 15.03 3.78 11.56
C ILE A 173 15.26 4.38 10.16
N TRP A 174 15.09 3.59 9.11
CA TRP A 174 15.42 3.95 7.73
C TRP A 174 14.20 4.31 6.86
N LEU A 175 12.97 4.00 7.30
CA LEU A 175 11.71 4.21 6.56
C LEU A 175 10.79 5.23 7.25
#